data_AF-A0A1G9EY11-F1
#
_entry.id   AF-A0A1G9EY11-F1
#
_cell.length_a   1.000
_cell.length_b   1.000
_cell.length_c   1.000
_cell.angle_alpha   90.00
_cell.angle_beta   90.00
_cell.angle_gamma   90.00
#
_symmetry.space_group_name_H-M   'P 1'
#
loop_
_entity.id
_entity.type
_entity.pdbx_description
1 polymer ?
#
loop_
_entity_poly.entity_id
_entity_poly.type
_entity_poly.pdbx_seq_one_letter_code
_entity_poly.pdbx_strand_id
1 'polypeptide(L)'
;MAETLDELGPVDWLVVEFPGPDFGKGQVAPFLEDLVKRDLVRVLDMVFLRKTEDGTLETAEISDLDPSELGEVRTAEADLAMVLSEQDVIDLAETIQPGHSAAVLVWENLWAAPFGTAVRKAGGQLVASGRIPTQAVIAAFQADAEAEAKSPEEI
;
A
#
# COMPACT_ATOMS: atom_id res chain seq x y z
N MET A 1 -14.89 -8.71 17.83
CA MET A 1 -14.11 -9.85 18.35
C MET A 1 -12.67 -9.56 17.99
N ALA A 2 -11.71 -9.75 18.90
CA ALA A 2 -10.30 -9.57 18.54
C ALA A 2 -9.93 -10.66 17.52
N GLU A 3 -9.55 -10.26 16.30
CA GLU A 3 -9.00 -11.19 15.33
C GLU A 3 -7.74 -11.80 15.92
N THR A 4 -7.61 -13.11 15.77
CA THR A 4 -6.37 -13.78 16.13
C THR A 4 -5.32 -13.48 15.06
N LEU A 5 -4.05 -13.29 15.43
CA LEU A 5 -2.96 -13.04 14.46
C LEU A 5 -2.90 -14.10 13.34
N ASP A 6 -3.44 -15.30 13.59
CA ASP A 6 -3.56 -16.39 12.62
C ASP A 6 -4.55 -16.13 11.49
N GLU A 7 -5.45 -15.16 11.65
CA GLU A 7 -6.49 -14.78 10.69
C GLU A 7 -6.11 -13.55 9.84
N LEU A 8 -5.02 -12.86 10.20
CA LEU A 8 -4.57 -11.66 9.50
C LEU A 8 -4.17 -11.98 8.05
N GLY A 9 -4.68 -11.18 7.12
CA GLY A 9 -4.24 -11.15 5.74
C GLY A 9 -2.80 -10.66 5.57
N PRO A 10 -2.22 -10.80 4.38
CA PRO A 10 -0.95 -10.15 4.05
C PRO A 10 -1.05 -8.63 4.26
N VAL A 11 -0.07 -8.07 4.94
CA VAL A 11 0.06 -6.63 5.13
C VAL A 11 1.03 -6.07 4.11
N ASP A 12 0.59 -5.04 3.40
CA ASP A 12 1.38 -4.27 2.45
C ASP A 12 1.61 -2.86 2.99
N TRP A 13 2.73 -2.26 2.59
CA TRP A 13 2.97 -0.84 2.77
C TRP A 13 3.48 -0.21 1.46
N LEU A 14 3.28 1.10 1.32
CA LEU A 14 3.90 1.89 0.26
C LEU A 14 4.03 3.35 0.67
N VAL A 15 4.85 4.07 -0.09
CA VAL A 15 4.93 5.53 -0.07
C VAL A 15 4.52 6.05 -1.43
N VAL A 16 3.58 6.98 -1.47
CA VAL A 16 3.20 7.71 -2.67
C VAL A 16 3.67 9.14 -2.53
N GLU A 17 4.60 9.57 -3.38
CA GLU A 17 5.00 10.97 -3.50
C GLU A 17 4.10 11.69 -4.53
N PHE A 18 3.71 12.91 -4.19
CA PHE A 18 2.99 13.83 -5.05
C PHE A 18 3.80 15.10 -5.28
N PRO A 19 3.90 15.59 -6.53
CA PRO A 19 4.47 16.90 -6.79
C PRO A 19 3.65 18.01 -6.12
N GLY A 20 4.30 18.85 -5.32
CA GLY A 20 3.65 19.91 -4.55
C GLY A 20 3.07 19.44 -3.20
N PRO A 21 2.51 20.37 -2.42
CA PRO A 21 2.10 20.10 -1.03
C PRO A 21 0.69 19.49 -0.88
N ASP A 22 -0.06 19.33 -1.98
CA ASP A 22 -1.51 19.10 -1.97
C ASP A 22 -1.94 17.62 -2.05
N PHE A 23 -1.03 16.67 -1.79
CA PHE A 23 -1.32 15.22 -1.79
C PHE A 23 -2.12 14.74 -3.03
N GLY A 24 -1.87 15.34 -4.19
CA GLY A 24 -2.58 15.02 -5.43
C GLY A 24 -4.04 15.49 -5.47
N LYS A 25 -4.40 16.47 -4.63
CA LYS A 25 -5.73 17.10 -4.51
C LYS A 25 -6.84 16.14 -4.10
N GLY A 26 -6.50 15.14 -3.29
CA GLY A 26 -7.46 14.13 -2.81
C GLY A 26 -7.99 13.18 -3.90
N GLN A 27 -7.47 13.20 -5.13
CA GLN A 27 -8.00 12.40 -6.24
C GLN A 27 -7.92 10.87 -6.02
N VAL A 28 -7.01 10.42 -5.15
CA VAL A 28 -6.80 8.99 -4.87
C VAL A 28 -7.71 8.49 -3.74
N ALA A 29 -8.10 9.36 -2.79
CA ALA A 29 -8.84 8.97 -1.60
C ALA A 29 -10.15 8.21 -1.90
N PRO A 30 -11.00 8.62 -2.87
CA PRO A 30 -12.22 7.90 -3.20
C PRO A 30 -11.99 6.45 -3.65
N PHE A 31 -10.85 6.15 -4.28
CA PHE A 31 -10.51 4.79 -4.71
C PHE A 31 -10.08 3.92 -3.52
N LEU A 32 -9.34 4.49 -2.57
CA LEU A 32 -9.00 3.78 -1.33
C LEU A 32 -10.26 3.51 -0.50
N GLU A 33 -11.17 4.49 -0.41
CA GLU A 33 -12.48 4.30 0.24
C GLU A 33 -13.29 3.17 -0.38
N ASP A 34 -13.32 3.05 -1.72
CA ASP A 34 -14.02 1.95 -2.39
C ASP A 34 -13.46 0.58 -1.96
N LEU A 35 -12.14 0.45 -1.88
CA LEU A 35 -11.49 -0.79 -1.45
C LEU A 35 -11.86 -1.17 0.00
N VAL A 36 -11.91 -0.18 0.90
CA VAL A 36 -12.33 -0.37 2.29
C VAL A 36 -13.82 -0.72 2.37
N LYS A 37 -14.68 0.03 1.68
CA LYS A 37 -16.15 -0.19 1.63
C LYS A 37 -16.53 -1.57 1.10
N ARG A 38 -15.69 -2.15 0.24
CA ARG A 38 -15.89 -3.48 -0.34
C ARG A 38 -15.24 -4.60 0.48
N ASP A 39 -14.72 -4.29 1.67
CA ASP A 39 -13.99 -5.21 2.55
C ASP A 39 -12.83 -5.93 1.82
N LEU A 40 -12.19 -5.26 0.86
CA LEU A 40 -11.03 -5.81 0.15
C LEU A 40 -9.74 -5.53 0.90
N VAL A 41 -9.65 -4.35 1.53
CA VAL A 41 -8.51 -3.95 2.33
C VAL A 41 -8.97 -3.34 3.65
N ARG A 42 -8.09 -3.37 4.65
CA ARG A 42 -8.24 -2.60 5.88
C ARG A 42 -7.04 -1.72 6.07
N VAL A 43 -7.25 -0.41 6.19
CA VAL A 43 -6.17 0.53 6.51
C VAL A 43 -5.75 0.27 7.96
N LEU A 44 -4.46 0.02 8.15
CA LEU A 44 -3.87 -0.24 9.48
C LEU A 44 -3.15 1.00 10.00
N ASP A 45 -2.50 1.74 9.12
CA ASP A 45 -1.73 2.94 9.45
C ASP A 45 -1.65 3.83 8.20
N MET A 46 -1.68 5.15 8.41
CA MET A 46 -1.56 6.12 7.32
C MET A 46 -0.93 7.42 7.82
N VAL A 47 0.21 7.79 7.23
CA VAL A 47 0.97 8.98 7.61
C VAL A 47 1.10 9.93 6.43
N PHE A 48 0.89 11.22 6.67
CA PHE A 48 1.07 12.26 5.66
C PHE A 48 2.28 13.11 5.98
N LEU A 49 3.11 13.31 4.97
CA LEU A 49 4.38 14.00 5.07
C LEU A 49 4.42 15.13 4.05
N ARG A 50 4.89 16.30 4.47
CA ARG A 50 5.24 17.41 3.59
C ARG A 50 6.70 17.73 3.79
N LYS A 51 7.42 17.92 2.69
CA LYS A 51 8.78 18.45 2.72
C LYS A 51 8.76 19.84 2.14
N THR A 52 9.11 20.83 2.97
CA THR A 52 9.23 22.22 2.53
C THR A 52 10.37 22.36 1.52
N GLU A 53 10.43 23.49 0.82
CA GLU A 53 11.50 23.76 -0.15
C GLU A 53 12.89 23.85 0.49
N ASP A 54 12.98 24.20 1.78
CA ASP A 54 14.24 24.21 2.53
C ASP A 54 14.64 22.83 3.08
N GLY A 55 13.85 21.80 2.80
CA GLY A 55 14.11 20.41 3.19
C GLY A 55 13.61 20.04 4.58
N THR A 56 12.95 20.96 5.30
CA THR A 56 12.29 20.68 6.58
C THR A 56 11.12 19.71 6.37
N LEU A 57 11.01 18.73 7.26
CA LEU A 57 9.93 17.75 7.25
C LEU A 57 8.83 18.19 8.21
N GLU A 58 7.61 18.21 7.69
CA GLU A 58 6.39 18.48 8.43
C GLU A 58 5.50 17.24 8.34
N THR A 59 5.23 16.60 9.48
CA THR A 59 4.19 15.56 9.58
C THR A 59 2.84 16.26 9.60
N ALA A 60 1.98 15.95 8.63
CA ALA A 60 0.58 16.37 8.70
C ALA A 60 -0.20 15.29 9.42
N GLU A 61 -0.81 15.61 10.57
CA GLU A 61 -1.78 14.70 11.16
C GLU A 61 -3.00 14.61 10.24
N ILE A 62 -3.69 13.47 10.25
CA ILE A 62 -4.98 13.32 9.58
C ILE A 62 -5.95 14.44 10.01
N SER A 63 -5.86 14.90 11.26
CA SER A 63 -6.56 16.07 11.83
C SER A 63 -6.40 17.34 11.01
N ASP A 64 -5.18 17.58 10.50
CA ASP A 64 -4.72 18.81 9.87
C ASP A 64 -5.03 18.87 8.38
N LEU A 65 -5.41 17.73 7.79
CA LEU A 65 -5.80 17.64 6.39
C LEU A 65 -7.25 18.07 6.18
N ASP A 66 -7.51 18.68 5.02
CA ASP A 66 -8.86 19.11 4.67
C ASP A 66 -9.79 17.87 4.59
N PRO A 67 -11.03 17.93 5.11
CA PRO A 67 -11.98 16.81 4.99
C PRO A 67 -12.17 16.30 3.56
N SER A 68 -11.97 17.16 2.55
CA SER A 68 -12.02 16.79 1.13
C SER A 68 -10.83 15.96 0.64
N GLU A 69 -9.70 15.97 1.35
CA GLU A 69 -8.51 15.20 0.98
C GLU A 69 -8.56 13.75 1.49
N LEU A 70 -9.34 13.48 2.55
CA LEU A 70 -9.38 12.16 3.21
C LEU A 70 -10.76 11.53 3.38
N GLY A 71 -11.84 12.28 3.24
CA GLY A 71 -13.22 11.76 3.31
C GLY A 71 -13.46 10.82 4.50
N GLU A 72 -13.99 9.63 4.20
CA GLU A 72 -14.34 8.60 5.19
C GLU A 72 -13.13 7.75 5.63
N VAL A 73 -11.98 7.82 4.93
CA VAL A 73 -10.75 7.10 5.28
C VAL A 73 -10.27 7.47 6.69
N ARG A 74 -10.53 8.71 7.13
CA ARG A 74 -10.25 9.20 8.49
C ARG A 74 -10.88 8.34 9.59
N THR A 75 -11.99 7.67 9.30
CA THR A 75 -12.72 6.83 10.27
C THR A 75 -12.27 5.37 10.24
N ALA A 76 -11.46 4.99 9.25
CA ALA A 76 -10.99 3.63 9.03
C ALA A 76 -9.65 3.33 9.73
N GLU A 77 -9.04 4.31 10.42
CA GLU A 77 -7.97 4.05 11.39
C GLU A 77 -8.53 3.15 12.50
N ALA A 78 -8.28 1.85 12.39
CA ALA A 78 -8.64 0.87 13.40
C ALA A 78 -7.59 0.87 14.52
N ASP A 79 -7.99 0.42 15.72
CA ASP A 79 -7.24 0.32 16.98
C ASP A 79 -5.85 -0.39 16.93
N LEU A 80 -5.35 -0.78 15.76
CA LEU A 80 -3.99 -1.26 15.53
C LEU A 80 -3.03 -0.08 15.47
N ALA A 81 -2.65 0.39 16.65
CA ALA A 81 -1.64 1.41 16.86
C ALA A 81 -0.36 1.18 16.01
N MET A 82 0.06 2.23 15.29
CA MET A 82 1.41 2.51 14.75
C MET A 82 2.21 1.27 14.34
N VAL A 83 1.93 0.75 13.14
CA VAL A 83 2.74 -0.31 12.55
C VAL A 83 4.13 0.24 12.18
N LEU A 84 4.20 1.52 11.80
CA LEU A 84 5.44 2.21 11.54
C LEU A 84 5.94 2.91 12.80
N SER A 85 7.24 2.76 13.09
CA SER A 85 7.87 3.55 14.13
C SER A 85 8.09 4.99 13.66
N GLU A 86 8.25 5.93 14.59
CA GLU A 86 8.64 7.32 14.27
C GLU A 86 9.92 7.37 13.42
N GLN A 87 10.86 6.45 13.64
CA GLN A 87 12.09 6.37 12.86
C GLN A 87 11.84 5.91 11.42
N ASP A 88 10.94 4.94 11.20
CA ASP A 88 10.58 4.50 9.85
C ASP A 88 9.96 5.65 9.05
N VAL A 89 9.13 6.46 9.71
CA VAL A 89 8.52 7.65 9.10
C VAL A 89 9.60 8.67 8.71
N ILE A 90 10.57 8.93 9.59
CA ILE A 90 11.70 9.84 9.30
C ILE A 90 12.52 9.34 8.11
N ASP A 91 12.88 8.06 8.10
CA ASP A 91 13.71 7.47 7.05
C ASP A 91 12.98 7.51 5.69
N LEU A 92 11.67 7.25 5.67
CA LEU A 92 10.85 7.40 4.47
C LEU A 92 10.76 8.87 4.02
N ALA A 93 10.68 9.80 4.97
CA ALA A 93 10.59 11.22 4.69
C ALA A 93 11.88 11.82 4.09
N GLU A 94 13.04 11.24 4.38
CA GLU A 94 14.30 11.63 3.73
C GLU A 94 14.26 11.41 2.21
N THR A 95 13.50 10.42 1.74
CA THR A 95 13.38 10.06 0.31
C THR A 95 12.49 11.01 -0.49
N ILE A 96 11.71 11.86 0.19
CA ILE A 96 10.80 12.83 -0.43
C ILE A 96 11.61 14.01 -1.00
N GLN A 97 11.26 14.47 -2.19
CA GLN A 97 11.83 15.67 -2.81
C GLN A 97 11.39 16.95 -2.07
N PRO A 98 12.27 17.95 -1.90
CA PRO A 98 11.87 19.25 -1.37
C PRO A 98 10.73 19.88 -2.17
N GLY A 99 9.74 20.45 -1.48
CA GLY A 99 8.53 21.01 -2.07
C GLY A 99 7.44 19.99 -2.41
N HIS A 100 7.66 18.69 -2.19
CA HIS A 100 6.69 17.63 -2.44
C HIS A 100 5.98 17.19 -1.15
N SER A 101 4.93 16.40 -1.33
CA SER A 101 4.20 15.73 -0.26
C SER A 101 4.20 14.22 -0.50
N ALA A 102 4.03 13.44 0.55
CA ALA A 102 3.90 12.00 0.42
C ALA A 102 2.90 11.41 1.42
N ALA A 103 2.22 10.36 1.01
CA ALA A 103 1.39 9.53 1.88
C ALA A 103 2.07 8.17 2.05
N VAL A 104 2.32 7.79 3.30
CA VAL A 104 2.69 6.42 3.67
C VAL A 104 1.41 5.69 4.04
N LEU A 105 1.18 4.52 3.46
CA LEU A 105 -0.02 3.73 3.71
C LEU A 105 0.39 2.31 4.07
N VAL A 106 -0.16 1.78 5.15
CA VAL A 106 -0.06 0.38 5.57
C VAL A 106 -1.47 -0.20 5.60
N TRP A 107 -1.68 -1.33 4.92
CA TRP A 107 -2.99 -1.97 4.87
C TRP A 107 -2.92 -3.49 4.88
N GLU A 108 -3.96 -4.11 5.40
CA GLU A 108 -4.21 -5.54 5.31
C GLU A 108 -4.99 -5.89 4.04
N ASN A 109 -4.58 -6.93 3.32
CA ASN A 109 -5.33 -7.51 2.20
C ASN A 109 -6.35 -8.53 2.70
N LEU A 110 -7.55 -8.07 3.04
CA LEU A 110 -8.65 -8.91 3.55
C LEU A 110 -9.06 -10.01 2.57
N TRP A 111 -9.02 -9.72 1.27
CA TRP A 111 -9.34 -10.70 0.22
C TRP A 111 -8.44 -11.95 0.27
N ALA A 112 -7.20 -11.82 0.75
CA ALA A 112 -6.22 -12.90 0.81
C ALA A 112 -6.17 -13.59 2.19
N ALA A 113 -6.81 -13.01 3.21
CA ALA A 113 -6.81 -13.53 4.57
C ALA A 113 -7.30 -14.99 4.68
N PRO A 114 -8.38 -15.43 3.98
CA PRO A 114 -8.84 -16.82 4.06
C PRO A 114 -7.80 -17.81 3.53
N PHE A 115 -7.11 -17.45 2.44
CA PHE A 115 -6.06 -18.30 1.87
C PHE A 115 -4.84 -18.36 2.80
N GLY A 116 -4.36 -17.22 3.29
CA GLY A 116 -3.23 -17.17 4.23
C GLY A 116 -3.50 -17.97 5.50
N THR A 117 -4.72 -17.86 6.03
CA THR A 117 -5.18 -18.64 7.19
C THR A 117 -5.18 -20.14 6.90
N ALA A 118 -5.69 -20.56 5.75
CA ALA A 118 -5.69 -21.97 5.35
C ALA A 118 -4.27 -22.53 5.22
N VAL A 119 -3.35 -21.77 4.62
CA VAL A 119 -1.93 -22.15 4.49
C VAL A 119 -1.27 -22.32 5.87
N ARG A 120 -1.46 -21.36 6.79
CA ARG A 120 -0.92 -21.45 8.16
C ARG A 120 -1.49 -22.65 8.91
N LYS A 121 -2.80 -22.90 8.80
CA LYS A 121 -3.46 -24.08 9.41
C LYS A 121 -2.97 -25.40 8.83
N ALA A 122 -2.53 -25.42 7.57
CA ALA A 122 -1.90 -26.57 6.94
C ALA A 122 -0.42 -26.76 7.35
N GLY A 123 0.12 -25.93 8.25
CA GLY A 123 1.52 -25.95 8.65
C GLY A 123 2.46 -25.22 7.70
N GLY A 124 1.92 -24.51 6.70
CA GLY A 124 2.70 -23.64 5.82
C GLY A 124 3.31 -22.47 6.60
N GLN A 125 4.47 -22.02 6.14
CA GLN A 125 5.18 -20.87 6.70
C GLN A 125 5.58 -19.92 5.57
N LEU A 126 5.49 -18.62 5.82
CA LEU A 126 5.97 -17.63 4.88
C LEU A 126 7.50 -17.65 4.86
N VAL A 127 8.09 -18.06 3.73
CA VAL A 127 9.55 -18.12 3.56
C VAL A 127 10.08 -16.87 2.84
N ALA A 128 9.29 -16.29 1.93
CA ALA A 128 9.63 -15.09 1.18
C ALA A 128 8.36 -14.34 0.75
N SER A 129 8.46 -13.01 0.63
CA SER A 129 7.40 -12.13 0.11
C SER A 129 8.02 -10.99 -0.71
N GLY A 130 7.27 -10.47 -1.68
CA GLY A 130 7.69 -9.36 -2.53
C GLY A 130 6.72 -9.10 -3.68
N ARG A 131 6.92 -7.98 -4.40
CA ARG A 131 6.16 -7.65 -5.62
C ARG A 131 6.98 -7.98 -6.85
N ILE A 132 6.33 -8.60 -7.84
CA ILE A 132 6.91 -8.78 -9.17
C ILE A 132 6.59 -7.52 -9.99
N PRO A 133 7.58 -6.82 -10.58
CA PRO A 133 7.32 -5.65 -11.40
C PRO A 133 6.38 -5.96 -12.56
N THR A 134 5.35 -5.12 -12.78
CA THR A 134 4.36 -5.32 -13.86
C THR A 134 5.03 -5.52 -15.22
N GLN A 135 6.10 -4.77 -15.49
CA GLN A 135 6.80 -4.89 -16.77
C GLN A 135 7.53 -6.22 -16.94
N ALA A 136 7.98 -6.84 -15.84
CA ALA A 136 8.54 -8.19 -15.88
C ALA A 136 7.44 -9.23 -16.19
N VAL A 137 6.25 -9.05 -15.62
CA VAL A 137 5.08 -9.92 -15.92
C VAL A 137 4.66 -9.78 -17.38
N ILE A 138 4.57 -8.56 -17.91
CA ILE A 138 4.23 -8.30 -19.32
C ILE A 138 5.27 -8.94 -20.25
N ALA A 139 6.57 -8.75 -19.96
CA ALA A 139 7.64 -9.33 -20.76
C ALA A 139 7.59 -10.86 -20.79
N ALA A 140 7.26 -11.50 -19.65
CA ALA A 140 7.10 -12.95 -19.58
C ALA A 140 5.98 -13.45 -20.50
N PHE A 141 4.80 -12.83 -20.47
CA PHE A 141 3.69 -13.21 -21.35
C PHE A 141 4.00 -12.99 -22.83
N GLN A 142 4.73 -11.93 -23.18
CA GLN A 142 5.14 -11.68 -24.56
C GLN A 142 6.14 -12.73 -25.06
N ALA A 143 7.12 -13.10 -24.24
CA ALA A 143 8.09 -14.13 -24.59
C ALA A 143 7.44 -15.50 -24.83
N ASP A 144 6.49 -15.89 -23.99
CA ASP A 144 5.73 -17.14 -24.15
C ASP A 144 4.92 -17.15 -25.45
N ALA A 145 4.21 -16.05 -25.74
CA ALA A 145 3.45 -15.92 -26.99
C ALA A 145 4.34 -15.95 -28.25
N GLU A 146 5.53 -15.33 -28.19
CA GLU A 146 6.51 -15.41 -29.26
C GLU A 146 7.11 -16.81 -29.43
N ALA A 147 7.32 -17.54 -28.33
CA ALA A 147 7.82 -18.92 -28.36
C ALA A 147 6.79 -19.87 -28.98
N GLU A 148 5.51 -19.72 -28.62
CA GLU A 148 4.41 -20.46 -29.26
C GLU A 148 4.28 -20.12 -30.75
N ALA A 149 4.40 -18.84 -31.12
CA ALA A 149 4.34 -18.40 -32.52
C ALA A 149 5.53 -18.87 -33.38
N LYS A 150 6.71 -19.07 -32.77
CA LYS A 150 7.93 -19.59 -33.42
C LYS A 150 7.97 -21.12 -33.47
N SER A 151 6.92 -21.80 -33.01
CA SER A 151 6.77 -23.25 -33.07
C SER A 151 5.78 -23.71 -34.17
N PRO A 152 5.80 -23.21 -35.43
CA PRO A 152 4.96 -23.77 -36.47
C PRO A 152 5.50 -25.16 -36.86
N GLU A 153 4.72 -26.18 -36.51
CA GLU A 153 4.64 -27.51 -37.12
C GLU A 153 5.98 -28.12 -37.59
N GLU A 154 6.60 -28.92 -36.70
CA GLU A 154 7.30 -30.13 -37.16
C GLU A 154 6.24 -31.07 -37.77
N ILE A 155 5.91 -30.89 -39.07
CA ILE A 155 5.29 -31.92 -39.92
C ILE A 155 6.40 -32.63 -40.70
#